data_AF-A0A5J6N443-F1
#
_entry.id   AF-A0A5J6N443-F1
#
_cell.length_a   1.000
_cell.length_b   1.000
_cell.length_c   1.000
_cell.angle_alpha   90.00
_cell.angle_beta   90.00
_cell.angle_gamma   90.00
#
_symmetry.space_group_name_H-M   'P 1'
#
loop_
_entity.id
_entity.type
_entity.pdbx_description
1 polymer ?
#
loop_
_entity_poly.entity_id
_entity_poly.type
_entity_poly.pdbx_seq_one_letter_code
_entity_poly.pdbx_strand_id
1 'polypeptide(L)'
;MRRPRLARNIALGFFVFGLIVSPGVFLIPDGTIPRALHSGLAIAGLTSLILGGTFALVQHEETRAQDRLRRGEGVLARWRIDPLAWKDFLALNHQASAEQGALPNQLTPVKETPPEGIEIVVARDGVEVGGDFQHVPFRGTPRVESVYRLRNNRSAGIELILRYPTKFGSTRLALRYPLPAGDEELAARLLLHYQASEQATRGKPALVFRNPKLSRAVLLTILLLCAASFAGGLLLKEQAALGDLPLYMAVIGAVAGIGAALLLLIMQIALAMDARRQG
;
A
#
# COMPACT_ATOMS: atom_id res chain seq x y z
N MET A 1 -1.81 -0.07 11.88
CA MET A 1 -2.78 1.04 11.64
C MET A 1 -4.04 0.77 12.47
N ARG A 2 -4.42 1.68 13.38
CA ARG A 2 -5.47 1.39 14.38
C ARG A 2 -6.91 1.34 13.85
N ARG A 3 -7.21 1.96 12.68
CA ARG A 3 -8.57 2.04 12.12
C ARG A 3 -8.62 1.89 10.58
N PRO A 4 -8.20 0.75 10.01
CA PRO A 4 -8.17 0.56 8.56
C PRO A 4 -9.56 0.63 7.91
N ARG A 5 -10.61 0.17 8.62
CA ARG A 5 -12.01 0.27 8.15
C ARG A 5 -12.47 1.71 7.94
N LEU A 6 -12.11 2.62 8.86
CA LEU A 6 -12.47 4.04 8.74
C LEU A 6 -11.76 4.66 7.54
N ALA A 7 -10.47 4.42 7.39
CA ALA A 7 -9.70 4.93 6.26
C ALA A 7 -10.19 4.36 4.92
N ARG A 8 -10.53 3.07 4.86
CA ARG A 8 -11.18 2.45 3.70
C ARG A 8 -12.48 3.16 3.36
N ASN A 9 -13.35 3.40 4.34
CA ASN A 9 -14.65 4.04 4.11
C ASN A 9 -14.48 5.51 3.66
N ILE A 10 -13.52 6.24 4.22
CA ILE A 10 -13.17 7.60 3.76
C ILE A 10 -12.70 7.56 2.30
N ALA A 11 -11.79 6.65 1.96
CA ALA A 11 -11.28 6.49 0.59
C ALA A 11 -12.40 6.10 -0.40
N LEU A 12 -13.31 5.21 0.03
CA LEU A 12 -14.51 4.87 -0.74
C LEU A 12 -15.44 6.09 -0.92
N GLY A 13 -15.57 6.94 0.09
CA GLY A 13 -16.32 8.20 -0.02
C GLY A 13 -15.74 9.11 -1.12
N PHE A 14 -14.42 9.30 -1.16
CA PHE A 14 -13.76 10.03 -2.25
C PHE A 14 -13.95 9.35 -3.61
N PHE A 15 -13.86 8.02 -3.66
CA PHE A 15 -14.08 7.27 -4.88
C PHE A 15 -15.50 7.46 -5.42
N VAL A 16 -16.52 7.36 -4.56
CA VAL A 16 -17.93 7.57 -4.91
C VAL A 16 -18.17 9.02 -5.31
N PHE A 17 -17.59 9.99 -4.61
CA PHE A 17 -17.63 11.40 -5.01
C PHE A 17 -17.06 11.57 -6.43
N GLY A 18 -15.91 10.96 -6.72
CA GLY A 18 -15.35 10.95 -8.08
C GLY A 18 -16.28 10.31 -9.10
N LEU A 19 -16.87 9.15 -8.78
CA LEU A 19 -17.84 8.46 -9.64
C LEU A 19 -19.08 9.29 -9.96
N ILE A 20 -19.52 10.17 -9.06
CA ILE A 20 -20.70 11.03 -9.26
C ILE A 20 -20.31 12.31 -9.98
N VAL A 21 -19.26 13.00 -9.52
CA VAL A 21 -18.87 14.31 -10.05
C VAL A 21 -18.29 14.21 -11.45
N SER A 22 -17.48 13.18 -11.73
CA SER A 22 -16.87 13.01 -13.05
C SER A 22 -17.91 12.97 -14.19
N PRO A 23 -18.97 12.13 -14.15
CA PRO A 23 -20.05 12.20 -15.14
C PRO A 23 -20.99 13.39 -14.91
N GLY A 24 -21.26 13.76 -13.66
CA GLY A 24 -22.22 14.81 -13.32
C GLY A 24 -21.86 16.18 -13.86
N VAL A 25 -20.56 16.50 -13.96
CA VAL A 25 -20.09 17.74 -14.59
C VAL A 25 -20.57 17.85 -16.04
N PHE A 26 -20.66 16.74 -16.78
CA PHE A 26 -21.13 16.76 -18.17
C PHE A 26 -22.66 16.91 -18.31
N LEU A 27 -23.40 16.79 -17.21
CA LEU A 27 -24.85 17.00 -17.20
C LEU A 27 -25.23 18.45 -16.87
N ILE A 28 -24.26 19.29 -16.48
CA ILE A 28 -24.47 20.69 -16.14
C ILE A 28 -24.51 21.50 -17.45
N PRO A 29 -25.62 22.21 -17.76
CA PRO A 29 -25.71 22.99 -19.00
C PRO A 29 -24.66 24.11 -19.06
N ASP A 30 -24.12 24.36 -20.25
CA ASP A 30 -23.17 25.44 -20.48
C ASP A 30 -23.72 26.79 -20.00
N GLY A 31 -22.89 27.57 -19.31
CA GLY A 31 -23.23 28.90 -18.81
C GLY A 31 -23.96 28.94 -17.45
N THR A 32 -24.39 27.79 -16.91
CA THR A 32 -24.97 27.75 -15.54
C THR A 32 -23.92 28.00 -14.45
N ILE A 33 -22.67 27.58 -14.69
CA ILE A 33 -21.54 27.85 -13.80
C ILE A 33 -20.35 28.43 -14.56
N PRO A 34 -19.49 29.22 -13.89
CA PRO A 34 -18.26 29.72 -14.51
C PRO A 34 -17.38 28.57 -15.03
N ARG A 35 -16.78 28.73 -16.21
CA ARG A 35 -15.89 27.71 -16.83
C ARG A 35 -14.77 27.22 -15.91
N ALA A 36 -14.23 28.10 -15.07
CA ALA A 36 -13.21 27.76 -14.08
C ALA A 36 -13.74 26.75 -13.04
N LEU A 37 -14.99 26.93 -12.58
CA LEU A 37 -15.63 26.02 -11.64
C LEU A 37 -15.94 24.67 -12.30
N HIS A 38 -16.41 24.69 -13.55
CA HIS A 38 -16.67 23.49 -14.34
C HIS A 38 -15.39 22.64 -14.51
N SER A 39 -14.30 23.26 -14.96
CA SER A 39 -12.97 22.61 -15.05
C SER A 39 -12.47 22.12 -13.69
N GLY A 40 -12.65 22.92 -12.63
CA GLY A 40 -12.26 22.55 -11.28
C GLY A 40 -12.98 21.30 -10.77
N LEU A 41 -14.30 21.20 -11.01
CA LEU A 41 -15.09 20.03 -10.65
C LEU A 41 -14.68 18.79 -11.45
N ALA A 42 -14.39 18.93 -12.74
CA ALA A 42 -13.90 17.81 -13.56
C ALA A 42 -12.58 17.24 -13.02
N ILE A 43 -11.61 18.12 -12.72
CA ILE A 43 -10.31 17.73 -12.16
C ILE A 43 -10.48 17.11 -10.78
N ALA A 44 -11.31 17.70 -9.92
CA ALA A 44 -11.57 17.18 -8.58
C ALA A 44 -12.24 15.81 -8.62
N GLY A 45 -13.23 15.61 -9.50
CA GLY A 45 -13.91 14.34 -9.69
C GLY A 45 -12.94 13.25 -10.16
N LEU A 46 -12.17 13.52 -11.22
CA LEU A 46 -11.21 12.55 -11.77
C LEU A 46 -10.11 12.20 -10.75
N THR A 47 -9.57 13.21 -10.06
CA THR A 47 -8.55 13.00 -9.02
C THR A 47 -9.09 12.15 -7.88
N SER A 48 -10.31 12.44 -7.42
CA SER A 48 -10.97 11.69 -6.34
C SER A 48 -11.27 10.25 -6.75
N LEU A 49 -11.65 10.02 -8.02
CA LEU A 49 -11.86 8.69 -8.58
C LEU A 49 -10.56 7.85 -8.55
N ILE A 50 -9.47 8.39 -9.09
CA ILE A 50 -8.20 7.65 -9.20
C ILE A 50 -7.57 7.41 -7.83
N LEU A 51 -7.40 8.48 -7.04
CA LEU A 51 -6.76 8.38 -5.73
C LEU A 51 -7.66 7.65 -4.73
N GLY A 52 -8.94 8.01 -4.66
CA GLY A 52 -9.91 7.35 -3.77
C GLY A 52 -10.02 5.86 -4.06
N GLY A 53 -10.11 5.46 -5.33
CA GLY A 53 -10.16 4.05 -5.72
C GLY A 53 -8.88 3.29 -5.34
N THR A 54 -7.71 3.85 -5.63
CA THR A 54 -6.42 3.23 -5.30
C THR A 54 -6.25 3.06 -3.78
N PHE A 55 -6.51 4.11 -3.00
CA PHE A 55 -6.45 4.04 -1.54
C PHE A 55 -7.49 3.07 -0.97
N ALA A 56 -8.71 3.04 -1.51
CA ALA A 56 -9.75 2.11 -1.08
C ALA A 56 -9.33 0.66 -1.28
N LEU A 57 -8.68 0.32 -2.40
CA LEU A 57 -8.16 -1.01 -2.67
C LEU A 57 -7.06 -1.42 -1.68
N VAL A 58 -6.07 -0.55 -1.44
CA VAL A 58 -5.00 -0.81 -0.46
C VAL A 58 -5.58 -1.04 0.94
N GLN A 59 -6.49 -0.16 1.38
CA GLN A 59 -7.14 -0.27 2.69
C GLN A 59 -8.10 -1.46 2.77
N HIS A 60 -8.67 -1.91 1.66
CA HIS A 60 -9.48 -3.12 1.60
C HIS A 60 -8.65 -4.38 1.87
N GLU A 61 -7.47 -4.50 1.25
CA GLU A 61 -6.55 -5.62 1.52
C GLU A 61 -6.11 -5.65 2.98
N GLU A 62 -5.73 -4.50 3.56
CA GLU A 62 -5.38 -4.40 4.98
C GLU A 62 -6.55 -4.79 5.90
N THR A 63 -7.76 -4.31 5.59
CA THR A 63 -8.97 -4.67 6.35
C THR A 63 -9.25 -6.17 6.25
N ARG A 64 -9.11 -6.76 5.05
CA ARG A 64 -9.35 -8.18 4.83
C ARG A 64 -8.33 -9.03 5.59
N ALA A 65 -7.06 -8.64 5.60
CA ALA A 65 -6.02 -9.31 6.40
C ALA A 65 -6.34 -9.24 7.90
N GLN A 66 -6.73 -8.07 8.41
CA GLN A 66 -7.15 -7.94 9.80
C GLN A 66 -8.40 -8.77 10.13
N ASP A 67 -9.38 -8.83 9.22
CA ASP A 67 -10.60 -9.62 9.42
C ASP A 67 -10.30 -11.13 9.40
N ARG A 68 -9.37 -11.59 8.56
CA ARG A 68 -8.86 -12.98 8.59
C ARG A 68 -8.22 -13.30 9.94
N LEU A 69 -7.36 -12.41 10.42
CA LEU A 69 -6.69 -12.56 11.71
C LEU A 69 -7.69 -12.69 12.87
N ARG A 70 -8.73 -11.84 12.87
CA ARG A 70 -9.80 -11.89 13.89
C ARG A 70 -10.58 -13.19 13.89
N ARG A 71 -10.72 -13.84 12.73
CA ARG A 71 -11.32 -15.18 12.61
C ARG A 71 -10.35 -16.32 12.97
N GLY A 72 -9.10 -16.00 13.32
CA GLY A 72 -8.06 -16.99 13.61
C GLY A 72 -7.44 -17.62 12.35
N GLU A 73 -7.77 -17.12 11.16
CA GLU A 73 -7.24 -17.64 9.90
C GLU A 73 -5.77 -17.25 9.74
N GLY A 74 -4.90 -18.23 9.47
CA GLY A 74 -3.49 -17.99 9.18
C GLY A 74 -2.66 -17.52 10.38
N VAL A 75 -3.14 -17.70 11.61
CA VAL A 75 -2.36 -17.46 12.84
C VAL A 75 -1.21 -18.45 12.90
N LEU A 76 0.01 -17.93 13.01
CA LEU A 76 1.25 -18.71 13.18
C LEU A 76 1.59 -18.92 14.64
N ALA A 77 1.33 -17.89 15.46
CA ALA A 77 1.53 -17.91 16.90
C ALA A 77 0.71 -16.82 17.58
N ARG A 78 0.33 -17.07 18.83
CA ARG A 78 -0.38 -16.14 19.71
C ARG A 78 0.14 -16.32 21.12
N TRP A 79 0.50 -15.22 21.78
CA TRP A 79 0.91 -15.22 23.17
C TRP A 79 0.58 -13.89 23.82
N ARG A 80 0.77 -13.84 25.14
CA ARG A 80 0.59 -12.65 25.95
C ARG A 80 1.87 -12.37 26.70
N ILE A 81 2.25 -11.10 26.77
CA ILE A 81 3.39 -10.63 27.56
C ILE A 81 2.88 -9.80 28.73
N ASP A 82 3.46 -10.02 29.90
CA ASP A 82 3.12 -9.25 31.09
C ASP A 82 3.68 -7.81 31.00
N PRO A 83 3.23 -6.89 31.89
CA PRO A 83 3.70 -5.51 31.88
C PRO A 83 5.21 -5.32 32.08
N LEU A 84 5.86 -6.19 32.85
CA LEU A 84 7.31 -6.09 33.10
C LEU A 84 8.08 -6.49 31.84
N ALA A 85 7.71 -7.61 31.21
CA ALA A 85 8.28 -8.05 29.95
C ALA A 85 8.08 -7.01 28.84
N TRP A 86 6.93 -6.34 28.79
CA TRP A 86 6.72 -5.24 27.85
C TRP A 86 7.66 -4.07 28.08
N LYS A 87 7.85 -3.67 29.35
CA LYS A 87 8.79 -2.60 29.71
C LYS A 87 10.23 -2.94 29.30
N ASP A 88 10.67 -4.18 29.52
CA ASP A 88 11.99 -4.64 29.10
C ASP A 88 12.13 -4.65 27.57
N PHE A 89 11.07 -5.01 26.84
CA PHE A 89 11.05 -4.88 25.38
C PHE A 89 11.12 -3.43 24.90
N LEU A 90 10.41 -2.50 25.56
CA LEU A 90 10.49 -1.07 25.20
C LEU A 90 11.93 -0.55 25.34
N ALA A 91 12.65 -0.99 26.38
CA ALA A 91 14.06 -0.67 26.56
C ALA A 91 14.93 -1.27 25.44
N LEU A 92 14.70 -2.54 25.06
CA LEU A 92 15.37 -3.18 23.92
C LEU A 92 15.09 -2.43 22.61
N ASN A 93 13.85 -2.04 22.36
CA ASN A 93 13.44 -1.27 21.18
C ASN A 93 14.09 0.12 21.16
N HIS A 94 14.20 0.79 22.31
CA HIS A 94 14.89 2.08 22.41
C HIS A 94 16.38 1.93 22.12
N GLN A 95 17.03 0.89 22.67
CA GLN A 95 18.43 0.58 22.39
C GLN A 95 18.65 0.34 20.88
N ALA A 96 17.85 -0.53 20.26
CA ALA A 96 17.94 -0.80 18.83
C ALA A 96 17.65 0.45 17.97
N SER A 97 16.83 1.37 18.47
CA SER A 97 16.53 2.64 17.77
C SER A 97 17.64 3.70 17.92
N ALA A 98 18.56 3.52 18.88
CA ALA A 98 19.67 4.44 19.14
C ALA A 98 20.95 4.07 18.36
N GLU A 99 20.99 2.91 17.72
CA GLU A 99 22.14 2.46 16.92
C GLU A 99 22.33 3.33 15.67
N GLN A 100 23.57 3.48 15.22
CA GLN A 100 23.87 4.27 14.01
C GLN A 100 23.24 3.60 12.78
N GLY A 101 22.38 4.33 12.08
CA GLY A 101 21.62 3.80 10.93
C GLY A 101 20.36 3.04 11.31
N ALA A 102 19.94 3.09 12.59
CA ALA A 102 18.70 2.47 13.03
C ALA A 102 17.49 3.02 12.26
N LEU A 103 16.58 2.12 11.89
CA LEU A 103 15.33 2.45 11.23
C LEU A 103 14.23 2.73 12.28
N PRO A 104 13.33 3.69 12.00
CA PRO A 104 12.22 3.97 12.89
C PRO A 104 11.30 2.75 12.98
N ASN A 105 10.83 2.45 14.19
CA ASN A 105 9.89 1.36 14.40
C ASN A 105 8.49 1.77 13.87
N GLN A 106 7.91 0.93 13.04
CA GLN A 106 6.57 1.08 12.49
C GLN A 106 5.48 0.83 13.53
N LEU A 107 5.75 -0.03 14.50
CA LEU A 107 4.82 -0.28 15.59
C LEU A 107 4.72 0.97 16.46
N THR A 108 3.50 1.42 16.75
CA THR A 108 3.28 2.47 17.76
C THR A 108 3.13 1.80 19.13
N PRO A 109 4.12 1.91 20.04
CA PRO A 109 4.05 1.19 21.30
C PRO A 109 2.86 1.65 22.16
N VAL A 110 2.22 0.69 22.83
CA VAL A 110 1.20 0.98 23.84
C VAL A 110 1.88 1.66 25.03
N LYS A 111 1.42 2.86 25.39
CA LYS A 111 1.99 3.67 26.49
C LYS A 111 1.58 3.13 27.86
N GLU A 112 0.32 2.76 28.02
CA GLU A 112 -0.25 2.23 29.26
C GLU A 112 -0.50 0.74 29.08
N THR A 113 0.24 -0.08 29.83
CA THR A 113 0.15 -1.53 29.69
C THR A 113 -0.99 -2.04 30.57
N PRO A 114 -1.99 -2.72 30.01
CA PRO A 114 -3.09 -3.22 30.82
C PRO A 114 -2.60 -4.32 31.78
N PRO A 115 -3.23 -4.50 32.96
CA PRO A 115 -2.80 -5.48 33.97
C PRO A 115 -2.75 -6.91 33.44
N GLU A 116 -3.68 -7.27 32.55
CA GLU A 116 -3.71 -8.56 31.87
C GLU A 116 -2.58 -8.76 30.86
N GLY A 117 -1.76 -7.74 30.59
CA GLY A 117 -0.68 -7.80 29.62
C GLY A 117 -1.12 -7.58 28.18
N ILE A 118 -0.14 -7.55 27.27
CA ILE A 118 -0.35 -7.24 25.86
C ILE A 118 -0.41 -8.52 25.05
N GLU A 119 -1.50 -8.70 24.32
CA GLU A 119 -1.62 -9.80 23.36
C GLU A 119 -0.80 -9.50 22.10
N ILE A 120 -0.11 -10.53 21.63
CA ILE A 120 0.66 -10.53 20.39
C ILE A 120 0.19 -11.69 19.54
N VAL A 121 -0.23 -11.37 18.32
CA VAL A 121 -0.67 -12.35 17.34
C VAL A 121 0.16 -12.19 16.09
N VAL A 122 0.90 -13.24 15.72
CA VAL A 122 1.64 -13.30 14.47
C VAL A 122 0.85 -14.15 13.49
N ALA A 123 0.52 -13.56 12.35
CA ALA A 123 -0.21 -14.18 11.26
C ALA A 123 0.70 -14.35 10.04
N ARG A 124 0.22 -15.11 9.04
CA ARG A 124 0.91 -15.31 7.76
C ARG A 124 1.20 -13.99 7.04
N ASP A 125 0.31 -13.02 7.18
CA ASP A 125 0.27 -11.75 6.44
C ASP A 125 0.36 -10.51 7.35
N GLY A 126 0.75 -10.66 8.62
CA GLY A 126 0.93 -9.51 9.50
C GLY A 126 1.15 -9.86 10.96
N VAL A 127 1.33 -8.82 11.76
CA VAL A 127 1.52 -8.93 13.21
C VAL A 127 0.58 -7.94 13.88
N GLU A 128 -0.16 -8.39 14.89
CA GLU A 128 -0.94 -7.54 15.78
C GLU A 128 -0.28 -7.50 17.16
N VAL A 129 -0.02 -6.30 17.66
CA VAL A 129 0.52 -6.08 19.02
C VAL A 129 -0.40 -5.10 19.73
N GLY A 130 -1.05 -5.55 20.81
CA GLY A 130 -1.95 -4.70 21.59
C GLY A 130 -3.06 -4.05 20.76
N GLY A 131 -3.58 -4.78 19.76
CA GLY A 131 -4.63 -4.30 18.85
C GLY A 131 -4.14 -3.41 17.69
N ASP A 132 -2.84 -3.08 17.59
CA ASP A 132 -2.28 -2.42 16.42
C ASP A 132 -1.79 -3.46 15.39
N PHE A 133 -2.60 -3.68 14.35
CA PHE A 133 -2.27 -4.58 13.27
C PHE A 133 -1.33 -3.92 12.25
N GLN A 134 -0.24 -4.61 11.95
CA GLN A 134 0.77 -4.25 10.97
C GLN A 134 0.76 -5.30 9.85
N HIS A 135 0.29 -4.89 8.67
CA HIS A 135 0.21 -5.77 7.51
C HIS A 135 1.61 -6.03 6.95
N VAL A 136 2.01 -7.30 6.91
CA VAL A 136 3.29 -7.78 6.40
C VAL A 136 3.01 -8.95 5.46
N PRO A 137 2.58 -8.68 4.22
CA PRO A 137 2.18 -9.73 3.31
C PRO A 137 3.39 -10.59 2.93
N PHE A 138 3.21 -11.92 2.89
CA PHE A 138 4.24 -12.85 2.40
C PHE A 138 4.77 -12.48 1.00
N ARG A 139 3.91 -11.84 0.20
CA ARG A 139 4.21 -11.35 -1.15
C ARG A 139 3.47 -10.03 -1.38
N GLY A 140 4.16 -8.90 -1.29
CA GLY A 140 3.53 -7.62 -1.61
C GLY A 140 4.31 -6.44 -1.08
N THR A 141 3.58 -5.38 -0.76
CA THR A 141 4.08 -4.17 -0.12
C THR A 141 3.46 -4.05 1.27
N PRO A 142 4.26 -3.80 2.33
CA PRO A 142 5.71 -3.73 2.33
C PRO A 142 6.39 -5.06 1.98
N ARG A 143 7.61 -4.98 1.46
CA ARG A 143 8.47 -6.16 1.29
C ARG A 143 9.31 -6.36 2.55
N VAL A 144 9.43 -7.60 3.03
CA VAL A 144 10.45 -7.99 4.01
C VAL A 144 11.81 -8.02 3.28
N GLU A 145 12.72 -7.13 3.67
CA GLU A 145 14.06 -7.01 3.12
C GLU A 145 15.09 -7.82 3.92
N SER A 146 14.95 -7.84 5.23
CA SER A 146 15.72 -8.69 6.14
C SER A 146 14.93 -8.94 7.42
N VAL A 147 15.34 -9.97 8.14
CA VAL A 147 14.75 -10.38 9.41
C VAL A 147 15.87 -10.71 10.39
N TYR A 148 15.80 -10.11 11.58
CA TYR A 148 16.76 -10.28 12.65
C TYR A 148 16.06 -10.70 13.93
N ARG A 149 16.83 -11.36 14.79
CA ARG A 149 16.47 -11.57 16.18
C ARG A 149 17.16 -10.52 17.02
N LEU A 150 16.38 -9.74 17.75
CA LEU A 150 16.88 -8.81 18.76
C LEU A 150 16.93 -9.53 20.11
N ARG A 151 18.01 -9.33 20.86
CA ARG A 151 18.16 -9.89 22.21
C ARG A 151 19.05 -9.02 23.07
N ASN A 152 18.67 -8.89 24.33
CA ASN A 152 19.57 -8.50 25.41
C ASN A 152 19.39 -9.47 26.61
N ASN A 153 19.95 -9.13 27.76
CA ASN A 153 19.90 -10.00 28.95
C ASN A 153 18.48 -10.15 29.54
N ARG A 154 17.52 -9.28 29.19
CA ARG A 154 16.18 -9.22 29.81
C ARG A 154 15.04 -9.50 28.84
N SER A 155 15.25 -9.25 27.55
CA SER A 155 14.20 -9.32 26.53
C SER A 155 14.75 -9.89 25.23
N ALA A 156 13.85 -10.52 24.47
CA ALA A 156 14.07 -10.90 23.08
C ALA A 156 12.95 -10.36 22.20
N GLY A 157 13.20 -10.23 20.91
CA GLY A 157 12.23 -9.79 19.92
C GLY A 157 12.62 -10.19 18.51
N ILE A 158 11.70 -9.96 17.58
CA ILE A 158 11.95 -10.05 16.15
C ILE A 158 11.99 -8.64 15.60
N GLU A 159 12.93 -8.38 14.69
CA GLU A 159 12.97 -7.18 13.87
C GLU A 159 12.82 -7.57 12.41
N LEU A 160 11.85 -6.98 11.72
CA LEU A 160 11.69 -7.07 10.29
C LEU A 160 12.06 -5.73 9.66
N ILE A 161 12.98 -5.74 8.70
CA ILE A 161 13.25 -4.55 7.89
C ILE A 161 12.28 -4.55 6.72
N LEU A 162 11.40 -3.56 6.70
CA LEU A 162 10.31 -3.43 5.75
C LEU A 162 10.63 -2.33 4.73
N ARG A 163 10.59 -2.68 3.44
CA ARG A 163 10.81 -1.75 2.34
C ARG A 163 9.47 -1.36 1.70
N TYR A 164 9.20 -0.07 1.70
CA TYR A 164 8.05 0.55 1.07
C TYR A 164 8.48 1.28 -0.21
N PRO A 165 7.82 1.05 -1.36
CA PRO A 165 7.99 1.91 -2.52
C PRO A 165 7.43 3.30 -2.22
N THR A 166 8.12 4.32 -2.69
CA THR A 166 7.70 5.73 -2.65
C THR A 166 7.79 6.31 -4.06
N LYS A 167 7.20 7.50 -4.28
CA LYS A 167 7.16 8.14 -5.61
C LYS A 167 8.54 8.26 -6.29
N PHE A 168 9.61 8.45 -5.52
CA PHE A 168 10.97 8.67 -6.02
C PHE A 168 12.01 7.69 -5.46
N GLY A 169 11.60 6.53 -4.95
CA GLY A 169 12.54 5.56 -4.39
C GLY A 169 11.87 4.59 -3.43
N SER A 170 12.52 4.32 -2.31
CA SER A 170 11.96 3.47 -1.27
C SER A 170 12.29 4.01 0.11
N THR A 171 11.33 3.94 1.03
CA THR A 171 11.59 4.13 2.45
C THR A 171 11.72 2.77 3.13
N ARG A 172 12.54 2.71 4.18
CA ARG A 172 12.72 1.53 5.02
C ARG A 172 12.22 1.84 6.42
N LEU A 173 11.46 0.92 7.01
CA LEU A 173 11.02 0.97 8.40
C LEU A 173 11.39 -0.35 9.08
N ALA A 174 11.59 -0.33 10.39
CA ALA A 174 11.70 -1.57 11.17
C ALA A 174 10.32 -1.92 11.75
N LEU A 175 9.92 -3.19 11.74
CA LEU A 175 8.82 -3.68 12.57
C LEU A 175 9.43 -4.55 13.67
N ARG A 176 9.39 -4.06 14.90
CA ARG A 176 9.90 -4.79 16.06
C ARG A 176 8.75 -5.20 16.98
N TYR A 177 8.76 -6.45 17.41
CA TYR A 177 7.82 -6.97 18.40
C TYR A 177 8.51 -7.99 19.32
N PRO A 178 8.11 -8.09 20.60
CA PRO A 178 8.78 -8.95 21.57
C PRO A 178 8.43 -10.42 21.37
N LEU A 179 9.31 -11.30 21.84
CA LEU A 179 9.08 -12.74 21.98
C LEU A 179 8.86 -13.10 23.45
N PRO A 180 8.19 -14.23 23.75
CA PRO A 180 8.18 -14.79 25.09
C PRO A 180 9.62 -15.09 25.55
N ALA A 181 9.89 -14.89 26.84
CA ALA A 181 11.20 -15.21 27.41
C ALA A 181 11.44 -16.73 27.33
N GLY A 182 12.61 -17.12 26.80
CA GLY A 182 13.03 -18.53 26.72
C GLY A 182 12.42 -19.38 25.61
N ASP A 183 11.50 -18.83 24.80
CA ASP A 183 10.85 -19.58 23.70
C ASP A 183 11.68 -19.55 22.41
N GLU A 184 12.79 -20.29 22.43
CA GLU A 184 13.74 -20.41 21.33
C GLU A 184 13.13 -21.07 20.09
N GLU A 185 12.22 -22.03 20.27
CA GLU A 185 11.57 -22.74 19.19
C GLU A 185 10.59 -21.83 18.43
N LEU A 186 9.77 -21.05 19.15
CA LEU A 186 8.91 -20.05 18.54
C LEU A 186 9.74 -19.01 17.77
N ALA A 187 10.84 -18.54 18.35
CA ALA A 187 11.74 -17.61 17.70
C ALA A 187 12.26 -18.17 16.36
N ALA A 188 12.76 -19.41 16.36
CA ALA A 188 13.27 -20.08 15.17
C ALA A 188 12.18 -20.24 14.10
N ARG A 189 10.98 -20.69 14.48
CA ARG A 189 9.83 -20.83 13.57
C ARG A 189 9.44 -19.52 12.90
N LEU A 190 9.35 -18.43 13.68
CA LEU A 190 8.99 -17.12 13.15
C LEU A 190 10.08 -16.56 12.23
N LEU A 191 11.36 -16.71 12.60
CA LEU A 191 12.48 -16.34 11.74
C LEU A 191 12.41 -17.08 10.40
N LEU A 192 12.24 -18.40 10.42
CA LEU A 192 12.12 -19.21 9.19
C LEU A 192 10.96 -18.76 8.30
N HIS A 193 9.80 -18.46 8.88
CA HIS A 193 8.65 -17.94 8.12
C HIS A 193 8.98 -16.63 7.39
N TYR A 194 9.57 -15.66 8.09
CA TYR A 194 9.89 -14.36 7.49
C TYR A 194 11.10 -14.41 6.56
N GLN A 195 12.06 -15.30 6.79
CA GLN A 195 13.16 -15.57 5.86
C GLN A 195 12.62 -16.18 4.56
N ALA A 196 11.65 -17.10 4.64
CA ALA A 196 10.99 -17.62 3.45
C ALA A 196 10.23 -16.52 2.69
N SER A 197 9.61 -15.56 3.40
CA SER A 197 8.98 -14.38 2.80
C SER A 197 10.01 -13.44 2.13
N GLU A 198 11.14 -13.19 2.79
CA GLU A 198 12.27 -12.43 2.26
C GLU A 198 12.78 -13.07 0.96
N GLN A 199 13.09 -14.36 0.98
CA GLN A 199 13.53 -15.11 -0.20
C GLN A 199 12.49 -15.12 -1.31
N ALA A 200 11.21 -15.30 -0.96
CA ALA A 200 10.12 -15.29 -1.92
C ALA A 200 9.94 -13.95 -2.64
N THR A 201 10.45 -12.85 -2.07
CA THR A 201 10.37 -11.49 -2.61
C THR A 201 11.72 -10.93 -3.07
N ARG A 202 12.84 -11.61 -2.76
CA ARG A 202 14.20 -11.19 -3.12
C ARG A 202 14.38 -11.18 -4.62
N GLY A 203 14.92 -10.05 -5.12
CA GLY A 203 15.11 -9.81 -6.56
C GLY A 203 13.81 -9.72 -7.36
N LYS A 204 12.63 -9.97 -6.77
CA LYS A 204 11.38 -9.95 -7.51
C LYS A 204 10.86 -8.52 -7.62
N PRO A 205 10.72 -8.00 -8.83
CA PRO A 205 10.19 -6.66 -9.04
C PRO A 205 8.71 -6.56 -8.64
N ALA A 206 8.19 -5.32 -8.52
CA ALA A 206 6.82 -5.02 -8.10
C ALA A 206 5.76 -5.77 -8.94
N LEU A 207 4.49 -5.77 -8.51
CA LEU A 207 3.39 -6.53 -9.12
C LEU A 207 3.30 -6.38 -10.66
N VAL A 208 3.59 -5.17 -11.17
CA VAL A 208 3.72 -4.84 -12.61
C VAL A 208 4.65 -5.81 -13.36
N PHE A 209 5.68 -6.30 -12.70
CA PHE A 209 6.72 -7.15 -13.27
C PHE A 209 6.57 -8.63 -12.94
N ARG A 210 5.60 -9.02 -12.09
CA ARG A 210 5.29 -10.44 -11.85
C ARG A 210 4.60 -11.10 -13.03
N ASN A 211 3.77 -10.33 -13.75
CA ASN A 211 3.18 -10.75 -15.02
C ASN A 211 3.28 -9.59 -16.02
N PRO A 212 4.46 -9.38 -16.63
CA PRO A 212 4.69 -8.23 -17.51
C PRO A 212 3.77 -8.26 -18.73
N LYS A 213 3.32 -9.45 -19.16
CA LYS A 213 2.36 -9.60 -20.27
C LYS A 213 0.99 -9.02 -19.89
N LEU A 214 0.46 -9.39 -18.71
CA LEU A 214 -0.82 -8.87 -18.23
C LEU A 214 -0.74 -7.37 -17.97
N SER A 215 0.30 -6.90 -17.28
CA SER A 215 0.48 -5.46 -17.02
C SER A 215 0.61 -4.66 -18.32
N ARG A 216 1.34 -5.18 -19.31
CA ARG A 216 1.42 -4.58 -20.66
C ARG A 216 0.05 -4.55 -21.33
N ALA A 217 -0.71 -5.64 -21.30
CA ALA A 217 -2.04 -5.70 -21.88
C ALA A 217 -2.97 -4.65 -21.26
N VAL A 218 -3.02 -4.58 -19.93
CA VAL A 218 -3.82 -3.58 -19.20
C VAL A 218 -3.41 -2.15 -19.55
N LEU A 219 -2.11 -1.84 -19.54
CA LEU A 219 -1.63 -0.49 -19.88
C LEU A 219 -1.90 -0.13 -21.35
N LEU A 220 -1.77 -1.08 -22.28
CA LEU A 220 -2.11 -0.86 -23.68
C LEU A 220 -3.62 -0.63 -23.87
N THR A 221 -4.47 -1.39 -23.19
CA THR A 221 -5.92 -1.17 -23.21
C THR A 221 -6.27 0.22 -22.69
N ILE A 222 -5.67 0.64 -21.56
CA ILE A 222 -5.85 2.00 -21.02
C ILE A 222 -5.40 3.04 -22.05
N LEU A 223 -4.23 2.85 -22.67
CA LEU A 223 -3.69 3.77 -23.67
C LEU A 223 -4.61 3.87 -24.90
N LEU A 224 -5.13 2.75 -25.40
CA LEU A 224 -6.08 2.72 -26.53
C LEU A 224 -7.38 3.44 -26.19
N LEU A 225 -7.94 3.22 -25.00
CA LEU A 225 -9.14 3.93 -24.54
C LEU A 225 -8.88 5.44 -24.43
N CYS A 226 -7.70 5.84 -23.93
CA CYS A 226 -7.30 7.24 -23.84
C CYS A 226 -7.13 7.88 -25.22
N ALA A 227 -6.51 7.17 -26.17
CA ALA A 227 -6.34 7.62 -27.55
C ALA A 227 -7.69 7.75 -28.28
N ALA A 228 -8.60 6.79 -28.08
CA ALA A 228 -9.95 6.85 -28.63
C ALA A 228 -10.74 8.04 -28.05
N SER A 229 -10.65 8.27 -26.73
CA SER A 229 -11.23 9.46 -26.09
C SER A 229 -10.65 10.75 -26.68
N PHE A 230 -9.33 10.83 -26.86
CA PHE A 230 -8.68 11.99 -27.43
C PHE A 230 -9.13 12.28 -28.86
N ALA A 231 -9.06 11.26 -29.72
CA ALA A 231 -9.47 11.36 -31.11
C ALA A 231 -10.96 11.70 -31.22
N GLY A 232 -11.82 11.08 -30.41
CA GLY A 232 -13.24 11.42 -30.32
C GLY A 232 -13.46 12.88 -29.95
N GLY A 233 -12.71 13.40 -28.96
CA GLY A 233 -12.76 14.81 -28.59
C GLY A 233 -12.33 15.76 -29.72
N LEU A 234 -11.35 15.38 -30.54
CA LEU A 234 -10.95 16.18 -31.71
C LEU A 234 -11.98 16.12 -32.84
N LEU A 235 -12.52 14.94 -33.15
CA LEU A 235 -13.49 14.73 -34.21
C LEU A 235 -14.84 15.41 -33.91
N LEU A 236 -15.20 15.51 -32.64
CA LEU A 236 -16.46 16.11 -32.20
C LEU A 236 -16.35 17.60 -31.89
N LYS A 237 -15.17 18.21 -32.01
CA LYS A 237 -14.90 19.61 -31.63
C LYS A 237 -15.82 20.63 -32.32
N GLU A 238 -16.23 20.37 -33.56
CA GLU A 238 -17.07 21.28 -34.34
C GLU A 238 -18.57 21.14 -34.04
N GLN A 239 -18.97 20.13 -33.28
CA GLN A 239 -20.37 19.93 -32.92
C GLN A 239 -20.76 20.85 -31.76
N ALA A 240 -21.27 22.04 -32.09
CA ALA A 240 -21.75 23.01 -31.12
C ALA A 240 -22.80 22.45 -30.13
N ALA A 241 -23.55 21.43 -30.55
CA ALA A 241 -24.53 20.74 -29.70
C ALA A 241 -23.91 19.98 -28.51
N LEU A 242 -22.61 19.69 -28.55
CA LEU A 242 -21.90 18.94 -27.51
C LEU A 242 -21.18 19.84 -26.49
N GLY A 243 -21.25 21.16 -26.63
CA GLY A 243 -20.64 22.11 -25.68
C GLY A 243 -19.13 21.86 -25.49
N ASP A 244 -18.68 21.88 -24.23
CA ASP A 244 -17.28 21.63 -23.86
C ASP A 244 -16.89 20.13 -23.78
N LEU A 245 -17.83 19.18 -23.97
CA LEU A 245 -17.57 17.74 -23.89
C LEU A 245 -16.39 17.27 -24.78
N PRO A 246 -16.28 17.68 -26.05
CA PRO A 246 -15.17 17.25 -26.91
C PRO A 246 -13.81 17.73 -26.38
N LEU A 247 -13.76 18.94 -25.79
CA LEU A 247 -12.55 19.48 -25.17
C LEU A 247 -12.13 18.62 -23.96
N TYR A 248 -13.07 18.24 -23.08
CA TYR A 248 -12.74 17.39 -21.93
C TYR A 248 -12.33 15.98 -22.34
N MET A 249 -13.00 15.38 -23.33
CA MET A 249 -12.59 14.07 -23.88
C MET A 249 -11.16 14.12 -24.42
N ALA A 250 -10.80 15.21 -25.10
CA ALA A 250 -9.44 15.47 -25.55
C ALA A 250 -8.49 15.63 -24.37
N VAL A 251 -8.76 16.52 -23.41
CA VAL A 251 -7.85 16.77 -22.29
C VAL A 251 -7.64 15.52 -21.42
N ILE A 252 -8.71 14.82 -21.03
CA ILE A 252 -8.63 13.60 -20.21
C ILE A 252 -7.90 12.50 -20.97
N GLY A 253 -8.27 12.27 -22.24
CA GLY A 253 -7.63 11.29 -23.10
C GLY A 253 -6.13 11.56 -23.26
N ALA A 254 -5.74 12.83 -23.46
CA ALA A 254 -4.35 13.22 -23.56
C ALA A 254 -3.58 13.01 -22.24
N VAL A 255 -4.09 13.53 -21.11
CA VAL A 255 -3.40 13.46 -19.81
C VAL A 255 -3.27 12.02 -19.33
N ALA A 256 -4.37 11.25 -19.34
CA ALA A 256 -4.35 9.85 -18.93
C ALA A 256 -3.54 8.99 -19.92
N GLY A 257 -3.62 9.28 -21.22
CA GLY A 257 -2.83 8.61 -22.25
C GLY A 257 -1.33 8.81 -22.08
N ILE A 258 -0.88 10.04 -21.80
CA ILE A 258 0.52 10.35 -21.48
C ILE A 258 0.95 9.57 -20.23
N GLY A 259 0.13 9.57 -19.17
CA GLY A 259 0.40 8.79 -17.96
C GLY A 259 0.57 7.30 -18.22
N ALA A 260 -0.36 6.69 -18.97
CA ALA A 260 -0.30 5.28 -19.34
C ALA A 260 0.92 4.96 -20.23
N ALA A 261 1.24 5.82 -21.19
CA ALA A 261 2.41 5.68 -22.05
C ALA A 261 3.72 5.76 -21.26
N LEU A 262 3.83 6.71 -20.32
CA LEU A 262 4.99 6.82 -19.43
C LEU A 262 5.15 5.59 -18.54
N LEU A 263 4.06 5.10 -17.92
CA LEU A 263 4.10 3.88 -17.12
C LEU A 263 4.51 2.66 -17.95
N LEU A 264 3.98 2.56 -19.18
CA LEU A 264 4.35 1.51 -20.12
C LEU A 264 5.84 1.58 -20.48
N LEU A 265 6.36 2.78 -20.78
CA LEU A 265 7.78 3.01 -21.08
C LEU A 265 8.68 2.66 -19.89
N ILE A 266 8.34 3.12 -18.68
CA ILE A 266 9.09 2.80 -17.45
C ILE A 266 9.13 1.28 -17.25
N MET A 267 8.00 0.59 -17.44
CA MET A 267 7.95 -0.86 -17.37
C MET A 267 8.84 -1.52 -18.43
N GLN A 268 8.87 -1.02 -19.68
CA GLN A 268 9.76 -1.53 -20.73
C GLN A 268 11.23 -1.37 -20.37
N ILE A 269 11.63 -0.18 -19.91
CA ILE A 269 13.02 0.12 -19.50
C ILE A 269 13.42 -0.81 -18.36
N ALA A 270 12.59 -0.93 -17.32
CA ALA A 270 12.89 -1.77 -16.18
C ALA A 270 12.98 -3.27 -16.55
N LEU A 271 12.12 -3.77 -17.46
CA LEU A 271 12.24 -5.14 -17.98
C LEU A 271 13.52 -5.34 -18.80
N ALA A 272 13.90 -4.37 -19.64
CA ALA A 272 15.13 -4.43 -20.42
C ALA A 272 16.39 -4.38 -19.54
N MET A 273 16.38 -3.58 -18.48
CA MET A 273 17.46 -3.51 -17.49
C MET A 273 17.59 -4.82 -16.70
N ASP A 274 16.47 -5.46 -16.33
CA ASP A 274 16.49 -6.73 -15.62
C ASP A 274 17.05 -7.86 -16.49
N ALA A 275 16.64 -7.91 -17.78
CA ALA A 275 17.19 -8.87 -18.74
C ALA A 275 18.71 -8.75 -18.91
N ARG A 276 19.26 -7.52 -18.90
CA ARG A 276 20.71 -7.27 -18.98
C ARG A 276 21.49 -7.64 -17.72
N ARG A 277 20.83 -7.81 -16.57
CA ARG A 277 21.48 -8.21 -15.32
C ARG A 277 21.56 -9.73 -15.15
N GLN A 278 20.79 -10.47 -15.93
CA GLN A 278 20.67 -11.93 -15.83
C GLN A 278 21.49 -12.69 -16.90
N GLY A 279 21.97 -12.00 -17.94
CA GLY A 279 22.89 -12.53 -18.95
C GLY A 279 24.28 -11.93 -18.79
#